data_AF-A0A345Y9D3-F1
#
_entry.id   AF-A0A345Y9D3-F1
#
_cell.length_a   1.000
_cell.length_b   1.000
_cell.length_c   1.000
_cell.angle_alpha   90.00
_cell.angle_beta   90.00
_cell.angle_gamma   90.00
#
_symmetry.space_group_name_H-M   'P 1'
#
loop_
_entity.id
_entity.type
_entity.pdbx_description
1 polymer ?
#
loop_
_entity_poly.entity_id
_entity_poly.type
_entity_poly.pdbx_seq_one_letter_code
_entity_poly.pdbx_strand_id
1 'polypeptide(L)' 'MLTTSSFPVAVAPVTIPVRELLPWAIFTGLLLLLAIYFVGVEQGATSLFPGMYIHEFVHDGRHLLGFPCH' A
#
# COMPACT_ATOMS: atom_id res chain seq x y z
N MET A 1 6.23 2.21 62.57
CA MET A 1 6.32 1.58 61.24
C MET A 1 5.30 2.28 60.35
N LEU A 2 5.74 3.08 59.38
CA LEU A 2 4.84 3.67 58.37
C LEU A 2 4.82 2.74 57.16
N THR A 3 3.64 2.21 56.82
CA THR A 3 3.45 1.38 55.63
C THR A 3 3.24 2.29 54.42
N THR A 4 4.19 2.30 53.49
CA THR A 4 4.06 2.99 52.21
C THR A 4 3.12 2.18 51.31
N SER A 5 1.93 2.72 51.03
CA SER A 5 0.99 2.10 50.09
C SER A 5 1.38 2.49 48.66
N SER A 6 1.73 1.51 47.81
CA SER A 6 1.94 1.76 46.37
C SER A 6 0.64 1.52 45.61
N PHE A 7 0.15 2.54 44.91
CA PHE A 7 -0.96 2.38 43.97
C PHE A 7 -0.41 1.98 42.59
N PRO A 8 -1.06 1.06 41.87
CA PRO A 8 -0.67 0.74 40.50
C PRO A 8 -0.90 1.97 39.61
N VAL A 9 0.14 2.38 38.88
CA VAL A 9 0.01 3.41 37.84
C VAL A 9 -0.75 2.79 36.68
N ALA A 10 -1.99 3.24 36.46
CA ALA A 10 -2.76 2.87 35.29
C ALA A 10 -2.14 3.49 34.04
N VAL A 11 -1.60 2.66 33.15
CA VAL A 11 -1.13 3.09 31.83
C VAL A 11 -2.35 3.18 30.91
N ALA A 12 -2.68 4.39 30.48
CA ALA A 12 -3.71 4.58 29.47
C ALA A 12 -3.21 4.05 28.11
N PRO A 13 -4.08 3.42 27.30
CA PRO A 13 -3.71 3.02 25.95
C PRO A 13 -3.39 4.26 25.12
N VAL A 14 -2.25 4.23 24.43
CA VAL A 14 -1.90 5.25 23.44
C VAL A 14 -2.85 5.08 22.26
N THR A 15 -3.64 6.12 21.99
CA THR A 15 -4.52 6.17 20.83
C THR A 15 -3.81 6.92 19.71
N ILE A 16 -3.78 6.33 18.51
CA ILE A 16 -3.27 7.02 17.32
C ILE A 16 -4.46 7.69 16.64
N PRO A 17 -4.50 9.03 16.55
CA PRO A 17 -5.67 9.71 16.03
C PRO A 17 -5.80 9.48 14.52
N VAL A 18 -7.01 9.13 14.08
CA VAL A 18 -7.30 8.80 12.66
C VAL A 18 -6.88 9.91 11.71
N ARG A 19 -6.99 11.19 12.13
CA ARG A 19 -6.56 12.34 11.32
C ARG A 19 -5.10 12.29 10.91
N GLU A 20 -4.24 11.70 11.75
CA GLU A 20 -2.80 11.60 11.49
C GLU A 20 -2.50 10.43 10.54
N LEU A 21 -3.29 9.36 10.58
CA LEU A 21 -3.20 8.24 9.64
C LEU A 21 -3.77 8.58 8.25
N LEU A 22 -4.84 9.39 8.21
CA LEU A 22 -5.63 9.60 7.01
C LEU A 22 -4.81 10.02 5.77
N PRO A 23 -3.87 11.00 5.82
CA PRO A 23 -3.08 11.36 4.65
C PRO A 23 -2.20 10.22 4.14
N TRP A 24 -1.60 9.44 5.05
CA TRP A 24 -0.76 8.29 4.70
C TRP A 24 -1.57 7.12 4.15
N ALA A 25 -2.75 6.89 4.70
CA ALA A 25 -3.69 5.88 4.22
C ALA A 25 -4.18 6.22 2.81
N ILE A 26 -4.53 7.49 2.55
CA ILE A 26 -4.90 7.96 1.21
C ILE A 26 -3.74 7.81 0.25
N PHE A 27 -2.54 8.28 0.62
CA PHE A 27 -1.36 8.20 -0.23
C PHE A 27 -1.03 6.75 -0.60
N THR A 28 -0.95 5.87 0.39
CA THR A 28 -0.69 4.44 0.18
C THR A 28 -1.81 3.79 -0.62
N GLY A 29 -3.07 4.16 -0.36
CA GLY A 29 -4.23 3.68 -1.10
C GLY A 29 -4.17 4.07 -2.58
N LEU A 30 -3.78 5.30 -2.90
CA LEU A 30 -3.59 5.75 -4.28
C LEU A 30 -2.43 5.01 -4.97
N LEU A 31 -1.30 4.80 -4.28
CA LEU A 31 -0.20 4.00 -4.81
C LEU A 31 -0.60 2.54 -5.06
N LEU A 32 -1.40 1.96 -4.18
CA LEU A 32 -1.92 0.61 -4.34
C LEU A 32 -2.84 0.53 -5.58
N LEU A 33 -3.76 1.48 -5.75
CA LEU A 33 -4.62 1.56 -6.94
C LEU A 33 -3.79 1.71 -8.22
N LEU A 34 -2.73 2.52 -8.18
CA LEU A 34 -1.80 2.67 -9.30
C LEU A 34 -1.08 1.35 -9.62
N ALA A 35 -0.58 0.64 -8.61
CA ALA A 35 0.04 -0.66 -8.78
C ALA A 35 -0.94 -1.69 -9.39
N ILE A 36 -2.17 -1.75 -8.87
CA ILE A 36 -3.22 -2.62 -9.40
C ILE A 36 -3.55 -2.27 -10.85
N TYR A 37 -3.61 -0.98 -11.21
CA TYR A 37 -3.80 -0.56 -12.59
C TYR A 37 -2.70 -1.09 -13.51
N PHE A 38 -1.42 -0.93 -13.15
CA PHE A 38 -0.32 -1.45 -13.98
C PHE A 38 -0.34 -2.97 -14.10
N VAL A 39 -0.67 -3.69 -13.03
CA VAL A 39 -0.87 -5.15 -13.08
C VAL A 39 -2.06 -5.53 -13.98
N GLY A 40 -3.14 -4.75 -13.97
CA GLY A 40 -4.34 -5.00 -14.78
C GLY A 40 -4.21 -4.64 -16.27
N VAL A 41 -3.29 -3.73 -16.63
CA VAL A 41 -3.04 -3.31 -18.02
C VAL A 41 -2.29 -4.39 -18.82
N GLU A 42 -1.52 -5.26 -18.17
CA GLU A 42 -0.86 -6.42 -18.81
C GLU A 42 -1.82 -7.36 -19.55
N GLN A 43 -3.13 -7.30 -19.31
CA GLN A 43 -4.13 -8.12 -20.02
C GLN A 43 -5.11 -7.28 -20.85
N GLY A 44 -4.87 -5.97 -21.00
CA GLY A 44 -5.77 -5.05 -21.70
C GLY A 44 -7.15 -4.86 -21.04
N ALA A 45 -7.48 -5.59 -19.98
CA ALA A 45 -8.80 -5.63 -19.35
C ALA A 45 -9.23 -4.29 -18.70
N THR A 46 -8.26 -3.43 -18.38
CA THR A 46 -8.50 -2.14 -17.70
C THR A 46 -7.87 -0.94 -18.43
N SER A 47 -7.48 -1.11 -19.70
CA SER A 47 -6.79 -0.04 -20.43
C SER A 47 -7.70 1.17 -20.64
N LEU A 48 -7.44 2.26 -19.90
CA LEU A 48 -8.16 3.52 -20.03
C LEU A 48 -7.71 4.33 -21.25
N PHE A 49 -6.49 4.10 -21.72
CA PHE A 49 -5.93 4.73 -22.91
C PHE A 49 -5.76 3.68 -24.02
N PRO A 50 -6.20 3.95 -25.25
CA PRO A 50 -5.96 3.06 -26.38
C PRO A 50 -4.46 3.08 -26.76
N GLY A 51 -3.81 1.92 -26.71
CA GLY A 51 -2.41 1.75 -27.14
C GLY A 51 -1.70 0.62 -26.38
N MET A 52 -0.85 -0.15 -27.09
CA MET A 52 -0.07 -1.24 -26.49
C MET A 52 1.18 -0.76 -25.74
N TYR A 53 1.53 0.53 -25.76
CA TYR A 53 2.79 1.03 -25.19
C TYR A 53 3.00 0.64 -23.72
N ILE A 54 1.97 0.78 -22.89
CA ILE A 54 2.09 0.43 -21.46
C ILE A 54 2.12 -1.09 -21.30
N HIS A 55 1.35 -1.82 -22.11
CA HIS A 55 1.36 -3.27 -22.13
C HIS A 55 2.75 -3.81 -22.50
N GLU A 56 3.35 -3.31 -23.58
CA GLU A 56 4.71 -3.67 -24.02
C GLU A 56 5.77 -3.28 -22.98
N PHE A 57 5.68 -2.09 -22.38
CA PHE A 57 6.61 -1.67 -21.34
C PHE A 57 6.58 -2.60 -20.12
N VAL A 58 5.40 -2.97 -19.64
CA VAL A 58 5.27 -3.87 -18.48
C VAL A 58 5.66 -5.31 -18.85
N HIS A 59 5.25 -5.75 -20.04
CA HIS A 59 5.62 -7.04 -20.60
C HIS A 59 7.14 -7.19 -20.71
N ASP A 60 7.84 -6.21 -21.27
CA ASP A 60 9.30 -6.18 -21.38
C ASP A 60 9.98 -6.09 -20.01
N GLY A 61 9.39 -5.32 -19.08
CA GLY A 61 9.87 -5.22 -17.71
C GLY A 61 9.91 -6.58 -16.98
N ARG A 62 8.88 -7.42 -17.14
CA ARG A 62 8.89 -8.74 -16.48
C ARG A 62 9.88 -9.70 -17.13
N HIS A 63 10.10 -9.60 -18.44
CA HIS A 63 11.17 -10.30 -19.13
C HIS A 63 12.56 -9.90 -18.63
N LEU A 64 12.80 -8.59 -18.42
CA LEU A 64 14.05 -8.08 -17.84
C LEU A 64 14.30 -8.60 -16.41
N LEU A 65 13.24 -8.80 -15.64
CA LEU A 65 13.32 -9.37 -14.29
C LEU A 65 13.35 -10.92 -14.28
N GLY A 66 13.35 -11.55 -15.46
CA GLY A 66 13.46 -13.01 -15.61
C GLY A 66 12.16 -13.78 -15.36
N PHE A 67 11.01 -13.10 -15.30
CA PHE A 67 9.72 -13.77 -15.18
C PHE A 67 9.27 -14.34 -16.54
N PRO A 68 8.83 -15.61 -16.60
CA PRO A 68 8.42 -16.24 -17.86
C PRO A 68 7.15 -15.59 -18.44
N CYS A 69 7.08 -15.47 -19.77
CA CYS A 69 5.83 -15.27 -20.52
C CYS A 69 5.44 -16.59 -21.18
N HIS A 70 4.24 -17.11 -20.88
CA HIS A 70 3.49 -18.11 -21.66
C HIS A 70 2.43 -18.75 -20.77
#